data_AF-A0A9E5N1S6-F1
#
_entry.id   AF-A0A9E5N1S6-F1
#
_cell.length_a   1.000
_cell.length_b   1.000
_cell.length_c   1.000
_cell.angle_alpha   90.00
_cell.angle_beta   90.00
_cell.angle_gamma   90.00
#
_symmetry.space_group_name_H-M   'P 1'
#
loop_
_entity.id
_entity.type
_entity.pdbx_description
1 polymer ?
#
loop_
_entity_poly.entity_id
_entity_poly.type
_entity_poly.pdbx_seq_one_letter_code
_entity_poly.pdbx_strand_id
1 'polypeptide(L)'
;MARKTVSIKGKRAEADAAAKPKKKKKKAVASTTKTKRKSRKKVAPEVRLKAFWGVFNQSLKRVALYEYSQRRQADKKAEELQEKQTSPHFVQLVKEVIQEE
;
A
#
# COMPACT_ATOMS: atom_id res chain seq x y z
N MET A 1 47.97 25.89 -31.71
CA MET A 1 46.93 24.88 -31.40
C MET A 1 45.55 25.51 -31.52
N ALA A 2 44.67 24.98 -32.36
CA ALA A 2 43.22 25.12 -32.26
C ALA A 2 42.58 24.03 -33.14
N ARG A 3 42.00 22.99 -32.53
CA ARG A 3 41.39 21.85 -33.26
C ARG A 3 39.97 22.23 -33.69
N LYS A 4 39.73 22.15 -35.01
CA LYS A 4 38.46 22.36 -35.72
C LYS A 4 37.36 21.45 -35.15
N THR A 5 36.27 22.02 -34.65
CA THR A 5 35.10 21.27 -34.13
C THR A 5 34.14 20.91 -35.27
N VAL A 6 33.82 19.62 -35.41
CA VAL A 6 32.86 19.10 -36.40
C VAL A 6 31.44 19.43 -35.95
N SER A 7 30.69 20.16 -36.77
CA SER A 7 29.34 20.65 -36.44
C SER A 7 28.33 19.50 -36.31
N ILE A 8 27.61 19.50 -35.18
CA ILE A 8 26.60 18.52 -34.74
C ILE A 8 25.47 18.32 -35.78
N LYS A 9 25.28 19.28 -36.69
CA LYS A 9 24.23 19.26 -37.71
C LYS A 9 24.45 18.19 -38.79
N GLY A 10 25.70 17.80 -39.09
CA GLY A 10 26.00 16.72 -40.04
C GLY A 10 25.62 15.33 -39.52
N LYS A 11 25.90 15.05 -38.24
CA LYS A 11 25.58 13.77 -37.60
C LYS A 11 24.07 13.50 -37.46
N ARG A 12 23.24 14.55 -37.40
CA ARG A 12 21.78 14.41 -37.32
C ARG A 12 21.13 14.09 -38.67
N ALA A 13 21.72 14.53 -39.78
CA ALA A 13 21.20 14.21 -41.12
C ALA A 13 21.42 12.73 -41.49
N GLU A 14 22.51 12.13 -41.02
CA GLU A 14 22.83 10.72 -41.24
C GLU A 14 21.93 9.77 -40.42
N ALA A 15 21.50 10.20 -39.23
CA ALA A 15 20.60 9.42 -38.37
C ALA A 15 19.13 9.41 -38.86
N ASP A 16 18.67 10.48 -39.52
CA ASP A 16 17.30 10.58 -40.04
C ASP A 16 17.10 9.79 -41.35
N ALA A 17 18.17 9.61 -42.14
CA ALA A 17 18.16 8.80 -43.36
C ALA A 17 18.09 7.28 -43.11
N ALA A 18 18.40 6.81 -41.90
CA ALA A 18 18.37 5.39 -41.53
C ALA A 18 17.01 4.92 -40.98
N ALA A 19 16.03 5.81 -40.78
CA ALA A 19 14.75 5.52 -40.12
C ALA A 19 13.55 5.35 -41.07
N LYS A 20 13.73 4.70 -42.23
CA LYS A 20 12.60 4.34 -43.12
C LYS A 20 12.64 2.88 -43.60
N PRO A 21 11.85 1.98 -42.99
CA PRO A 21 11.36 0.79 -43.68
C PRO A 21 9.96 1.00 -44.26
N LYS A 22 9.81 0.50 -45.49
CA LYS A 22 8.75 0.70 -46.47
C LYS A 22 7.43 0.02 -46.08
N LYS A 23 6.31 0.67 -46.41
CA LYS A 23 4.94 0.13 -46.46
C LYS A 23 4.90 -1.22 -47.18
N LYS A 24 4.20 -2.23 -46.64
CA LYS A 24 3.50 -3.26 -47.43
C LYS A 24 2.30 -3.85 -46.67
N LYS A 25 1.14 -3.70 -47.29
CA LYS A 25 -0.18 -4.25 -46.97
C LYS A 25 -0.09 -5.76 -46.66
N LYS A 26 -0.86 -6.24 -45.68
CA LYS A 26 -1.57 -7.52 -45.72
C LYS A 26 -2.65 -7.56 -44.63
N LYS A 27 -3.88 -7.48 -45.12
CA LYS A 27 -5.12 -7.84 -44.46
C LYS A 27 -4.99 -9.32 -44.06
N ALA A 28 -4.84 -9.62 -42.78
CA ALA A 28 -4.91 -10.98 -42.28
C ALA A 28 -5.69 -10.94 -40.96
N VAL A 29 -6.78 -11.67 -41.00
CA VAL A 29 -7.79 -11.87 -39.98
C VAL A 29 -7.11 -12.54 -38.78
N ALA A 30 -6.52 -11.76 -37.90
CA ALA A 30 -6.06 -12.26 -36.61
C ALA A 30 -7.28 -12.28 -35.71
N SER A 31 -8.00 -13.39 -35.73
CA SER A 31 -8.91 -13.79 -34.66
C SER A 31 -8.22 -13.43 -33.34
N THR A 32 -8.76 -12.43 -32.65
CA THR A 32 -8.34 -12.13 -31.29
C THR A 32 -8.76 -13.34 -30.47
N THR A 33 -7.85 -14.30 -30.38
CA THR A 33 -7.90 -15.35 -29.39
C THR A 33 -8.03 -14.63 -28.07
N LYS A 34 -9.27 -14.57 -27.58
CA LYS A 34 -9.58 -14.06 -26.25
C LYS A 34 -8.79 -14.94 -25.31
N THR A 35 -7.59 -14.49 -24.93
CA THR A 35 -6.80 -15.11 -23.88
C THR A 35 -7.74 -15.18 -22.69
N LYS A 36 -8.23 -16.39 -22.40
CA LYS A 36 -9.10 -16.62 -21.25
C LYS A 36 -8.32 -16.08 -20.07
N ARG A 37 -8.78 -14.95 -19.51
CA ARG A 37 -8.20 -14.38 -18.29
C ARG A 37 -8.22 -15.52 -17.29
N LYS A 38 -7.04 -15.88 -16.78
CA LYS A 38 -6.94 -16.81 -15.66
C LYS A 38 -7.82 -16.24 -14.56
N SER A 39 -8.90 -16.94 -14.20
CA SER A 39 -9.75 -16.50 -13.11
C SER A 39 -8.85 -16.37 -11.88
N ARG A 40 -8.90 -15.20 -11.25
CA ARG A 40 -8.17 -14.95 -10.01
C ARG A 40 -8.68 -16.00 -9.01
N LYS A 41 -7.80 -16.89 -8.56
CA LYS A 41 -8.13 -17.83 -7.48
C LYS A 41 -8.69 -17.01 -6.32
N LYS A 42 -9.80 -17.48 -5.73
CA LYS A 42 -10.32 -16.91 -4.48
C LYS A 42 -9.16 -16.93 -3.47
N VAL A 43 -8.72 -15.74 -3.08
CA VAL A 43 -7.71 -15.56 -2.04
C VAL A 43 -8.35 -16.07 -0.76
N ALA A 44 -7.67 -16.95 -0.04
CA ALA A 44 -8.11 -17.37 1.28
C ALA A 44 -8.36 -16.12 2.14
N PRO A 45 -9.38 -16.10 3.01
CA PRO A 45 -9.65 -14.93 3.84
C PRO A 45 -8.38 -14.62 4.64
N GLU A 46 -7.67 -13.56 4.25
CA GLU A 46 -6.53 -13.07 4.99
C GLU A 46 -7.07 -12.61 6.34
N VAL A 47 -6.60 -13.25 7.41
CA VAL A 47 -6.90 -12.83 8.77
C VAL A 47 -6.33 -11.42 8.95
N ARG A 48 -7.19 -10.41 8.78
CA ARG A 48 -6.82 -9.01 8.94
C ARG A 48 -6.71 -8.73 10.44
N LEU A 49 -5.47 -8.48 10.87
CA LEU A 49 -5.20 -8.02 12.22
C LEU A 49 -5.54 -6.54 12.30
N LYS A 50 -6.42 -6.18 13.24
CA LYS A 50 -6.69 -4.78 13.56
C LYS A 50 -6.08 -4.46 14.92
N ALA A 51 -5.43 -3.31 14.99
CA ALA A 51 -4.92 -2.81 16.25
C ALA A 51 -6.02 -2.05 16.99
N PHE A 52 -6.01 -2.17 18.30
CA PHE A 52 -6.91 -1.47 19.21
C PHE A 52 -6.09 -0.91 20.37
N TRP A 53 -6.62 0.10 21.03
CA TRP A 53 -6.08 0.61 22.28
C TRP A 53 -6.91 0.04 23.44
N GLY A 54 -6.30 -0.84 24.24
CA GLY A 54 -6.91 -1.34 25.47
C GLY A 54 -6.48 -0.50 26.66
N VAL A 55 -7.41 -0.12 27.52
CA VAL A 55 -7.12 0.43 28.84
C VAL A 55 -7.06 -0.73 29.84
N PHE A 56 -5.93 -0.86 30.52
CA PHE A 56 -5.64 -1.93 31.47
C PHE A 56 -5.49 -1.37 32.88
N ASN A 57 -5.79 -2.21 33.88
CA ASN A 57 -5.45 -1.93 35.28
C ASN A 57 -4.11 -2.59 35.66
N GLN A 58 -3.65 -2.35 36.89
CA GLN A 58 -2.43 -2.97 37.44
C GLN A 58 -2.40 -4.51 37.31
N SER A 59 -3.57 -5.17 37.38
CA SER A 59 -3.69 -6.63 37.24
C SER A 59 -3.79 -7.11 35.78
N LEU A 60 -3.46 -6.26 34.79
CA LEU A 60 -3.55 -6.54 33.35
C LEU A 60 -4.96 -6.95 32.89
N LYS A 61 -6.00 -6.55 33.62
CA LYS A 61 -7.39 -6.73 33.18
C LYS A 61 -7.77 -5.59 32.24
N ARG A 62 -8.36 -5.94 31.10
CA ARG A 62 -8.91 -4.97 30.14
C ARG A 62 -10.19 -4.38 30.68
N VAL A 63 -10.20 -3.06 30.88
CA VAL A 63 -11.35 -2.29 31.36
C VAL A 63 -12.16 -1.73 30.18
N ALA A 64 -11.48 -1.27 29.14
CA ALA A 64 -12.10 -0.72 27.93
C ALA A 64 -11.26 -0.99 26.68
N LEU A 65 -11.92 -1.09 25.53
CA LEU A 65 -11.32 -1.26 24.21
C LEU A 65 -11.72 -0.08 23.32
N TYR A 66 -10.73 0.54 22.69
CA TYR A 66 -10.91 1.66 21.77
C TYR A 66 -10.31 1.33 20.41
N GLU A 67 -10.89 1.91 19.37
CA GLU A 67 -10.36 1.80 18.00
C GLU A 67 -8.95 2.42 17.90
N TYR A 68 -8.12 1.97 16.95
CA TYR A 68 -6.76 2.50 16.78
C TYR A 68 -6.72 4.03 16.60
N SER A 69 -7.74 4.60 15.94
CA SER A 69 -7.88 6.04 15.73
C SER A 69 -8.20 6.83 17.01
N GLN A 70 -8.66 6.15 18.07
CA GLN A 70 -9.20 6.76 19.29
C GLN A 70 -8.20 6.75 20.46
N ARG A 71 -6.90 6.85 20.18
CA ARG A 71 -5.86 6.84 21.22
C ARG A 71 -6.12 7.86 22.34
N ARG A 72 -6.46 9.09 21.97
CA ARG A 72 -6.76 10.17 22.93
C ARG A 72 -7.92 9.84 23.86
N GLN A 73 -8.91 9.08 23.40
CA GLN A 73 -10.04 8.67 24.24
C GLN A 73 -9.61 7.60 25.24
N ALA A 74 -8.74 6.67 24.82
CA ALA A 74 -8.15 5.66 25.70
C ALA A 74 -7.30 6.30 26.80
N ASP A 75 -6.49 7.32 26.47
CA ASP A 75 -5.64 8.02 27.46
C ASP A 75 -6.50 8.79 28.48
N LYS A 76 -7.51 9.55 28.04
CA LYS A 76 -8.46 10.22 28.95
C LYS A 76 -9.16 9.24 29.89
N LYS A 77 -9.53 8.07 29.38
CA LYS A 77 -10.18 7.03 30.19
C LYS A 77 -9.24 6.40 31.21
N ALA A 78 -7.96 6.26 30.88
CA ALA A 78 -6.96 5.83 31.84
C ALA A 78 -6.78 6.88 32.96
N GLU A 79 -6.73 8.17 32.62
CA GLU A 79 -6.66 9.28 33.58
C GLU A 79 -7.90 9.32 34.50
N GLU A 80 -9.12 9.31 33.93
CA GLU A 80 -10.37 9.27 34.69
C GLU A 80 -10.45 8.07 35.64
N LEU A 81 -9.97 6.90 35.19
CA LEU A 81 -9.96 5.69 36.01
C LEU A 81 -8.88 5.73 37.09
N GLN A 82 -7.75 6.38 36.84
CA GLN A 82 -6.70 6.59 37.84
C GLN A 82 -7.14 7.58 38.93
N GLU A 83 -7.92 8.61 38.59
CA GLU A 83 -8.54 9.51 39.56
C GLU A 83 -9.59 8.78 40.39
N LYS A 84 -10.43 7.94 39.76
CA LYS A 84 -11.54 7.26 40.42
C LYS A 84 -11.10 6.06 41.26
N GLN A 85 -10.12 5.31 40.78
CA GLN A 85 -9.57 4.15 41.44
C GLN A 85 -8.07 4.38 41.58
N THR A 86 -7.58 4.47 42.81
CA THR A 86 -6.16 4.71 43.18
C THR A 86 -5.16 3.71 42.56
N SER A 87 -5.65 2.71 41.84
CA SER A 87 -4.84 1.78 41.05
C SER A 87 -4.33 2.45 39.77
N PRO A 88 -3.06 2.25 39.39
CA PRO A 88 -2.53 2.76 38.14
C PRO A 88 -3.24 2.09 36.95
N HIS A 89 -3.78 2.91 36.04
CA HIS A 89 -4.36 2.48 34.77
C HIS A 89 -3.44 2.92 33.63
N PHE A 90 -3.29 2.08 32.61
CA PHE A 90 -2.42 2.37 31.48
C PHE A 90 -3.01 1.86 30.17
N VAL A 91 -2.56 2.45 29.06
CA VAL A 91 -3.04 2.12 27.71
C VAL A 91 -2.01 1.27 26.98
N GLN A 92 -2.45 0.12 26.44
CA GLN A 92 -1.61 -0.80 25.68
C GLN A 92 -2.24 -1.12 24.32
N LEU A 93 -1.40 -1.31 23.30
CA LEU A 93 -1.84 -1.73 21.98
C LEU A 93 -2.24 -3.22 22.04
N VAL A 94 -3.46 -3.52 21.63
CA VAL A 94 -3.99 -4.88 21.51
C VAL A 94 -4.14 -5.17 20.01
N LYS A 95 -3.57 -6.29 19.54
CA LYS A 95 -3.72 -6.74 18.16
C LYS A 95 -4.75 -7.85 18.16
N GLU A 96 -5.97 -7.55 17.74
CA GLU A 96 -7.03 -8.55 17.65
C GLU A 96 -7.18 -9.04 16.22
N VAL A 97 -7.41 -10.35 16.11
CA VAL A 97 -7.79 -11.03 14.88
C VAL A 97 -9.25 -10.72 14.62
N ILE A 98 -9.56 -9.95 13.59
CA ILE A 98 -10.94 -9.80 13.13
C ILE A 98 -11.17 -10.87 12.06
N GLN A 99 -12.06 -11.82 12.36
CA GLN A 99 -12.73 -12.59 11.32
C GLN A 99 -13.87 -11.69 10.83
N GLU A 100 -13.78 -11.23 9.58
CA GLU A 100 -14.92 -10.59 8.91
C GLU A 100 -16.00 -11.68 8.75
N GLU A 101 -17.06 -11.64 9.57
CA GLU A 101 -18.31 -12.39 9.34
C GLU A 101 -19.06 -11.86 8.11
#